data_AF-A0A3B8V7R0-F1
#
_entry.id   AF-A0A3B8V7R0-F1
#
_cell.length_a   1.000
_cell.length_b   1.000
_cell.length_c   1.000
_cell.angle_alpha   90.00
_cell.angle_beta   90.00
_cell.angle_gamma   90.00
#
_symmetry.space_group_name_H-M   'P 1'
#
loop_
_entity.id
_entity.type
_entity.pdbx_description
1 polymer ?
#
loop_
_entity_poly.entity_id
_entity_poly.type
_entity_poly.pdbx_seq_one_letter_code
_entity_poly.pdbx_strand_id
1 'polypeptide(L)' 'DYLRDNMKLRAEDQVQKRREFAVVDEVDSILIDEARTPLIISGPAHSVRPRYELADGLARHLVDGQRDWTTA' A
#
# COMPACT_ATOMS: atom_id res chain seq x y z
N ASP A 1 -15.28 5.79 -1.74
CA ASP A 1 -15.42 6.61 -0.52
C ASP A 1 -14.79 6.00 0.71
N TYR A 2 -15.13 4.75 1.07
CA TYR A 2 -14.48 4.04 2.18
C TYR A 2 -12.95 4.22 2.23
N LEU A 3 -12.26 3.96 1.12
CA LEU A 3 -10.82 4.12 1.04
C LEU A 3 -10.36 5.57 1.31
N ARG A 4 -11.08 6.56 0.77
CA ARG A 4 -10.79 7.99 1.00
C ARG A 4 -11.00 8.39 2.47
N ASP A 5 -12.04 7.87 3.12
CA ASP A 5 -12.31 8.15 4.53
C ASP A 5 -11.21 7.65 5.47
N ASN A 6 -10.55 6.55 5.10
CA ASN A 6 -9.42 6.00 5.86
C ASN A 6 -8.09 6.72 5.57
N MET A 7 -8.08 7.71 4.67
CA MET A 7 -6.93 8.58 4.40
C MET A 7 -7.06 9.97 5.04
N LYS A 8 -8.19 10.26 5.71
CA LYS A 8 -8.44 11.55 6.37
C LYS A 8 -7.71 11.65 7.70
N LEU A 9 -7.31 12.87 8.06
CA LEU A 9 -6.55 13.13 9.29
C LEU A 9 -7.42 13.09 10.55
N ARG A 10 -8.70 13.46 10.44
CA ARG A 10 -9.62 13.56 11.57
C ARG A 10 -10.86 12.71 11.33
N ALA A 11 -11.38 12.10 12.39
CA ALA A 11 -12.59 11.29 12.33
C ALA A 11 -13.84 12.10 11.93
N GLU A 12 -13.89 13.37 12.33
CA GLU A 12 -14.98 14.30 11.98
C GLU A 12 -15.10 14.55 10.47
N ASP A 13 -14.00 14.40 9.72
CA ASP A 13 -13.97 14.58 8.28
C ASP A 13 -14.56 13.38 7.53
N GLN A 14 -14.70 12.20 8.16
CA GLN A 14 -15.18 10.97 7.50
C GLN A 14 -16.65 11.07 7.10
N VAL A 15 -16.97 10.63 5.87
CA VAL A 15 -18.34 10.73 5.33
C VAL A 15 -19.14 9.46 5.60
N GLN A 16 -18.54 8.29 5.43
CA GLN A 16 -19.18 7.00 5.67
C GLN A 16 -18.95 6.56 7.12
N LYS A 17 -19.93 6.78 8.00
CA LYS A 17 -19.82 6.45 9.43
C LYS A 17 -20.14 4.99 9.77
N ARG A 18 -21.23 4.46 9.19
CA ARG A 18 -21.73 3.09 9.44
C ARG A 18 -22.06 2.41 8.12
N ARG A 19 -21.85 1.09 8.06
CA ARG A 19 -22.23 0.23 6.93
C ARG A 19 -22.91 -1.00 7.50
N GLU A 20 -24.24 -0.96 7.61
CA GLU A 20 -25.02 -1.98 8.33
C GLU A 20 -25.67 -2.99 7.39
N PHE A 21 -26.16 -2.52 6.24
CA PHE A 21 -26.79 -3.37 5.24
C PHE A 21 -26.60 -2.76 3.84
N ALA A 22 -26.41 -3.61 2.84
CA ALA A 22 -26.35 -3.23 1.43
C ALA A 22 -27.08 -4.29 0.59
N VAL A 23 -27.94 -3.84 -0.31
CA VAL A 23 -28.50 -4.67 -1.38
C VAL A 23 -27.64 -4.43 -2.61
N VAL A 24 -27.13 -5.51 -3.18
CA VAL A 24 -26.28 -5.47 -4.38
C VAL A 24 -27.07 -6.10 -5.51
N ASP A 25 -27.38 -5.30 -6.52
CA ASP A 25 -27.93 -5.80 -7.79
C ASP A 25 -26.80 -6.37 -8.65
N GLU A 26 -27.12 -7.33 -9.53
CA GLU A 26 -26.14 -8.04 -10.37
C GLU A 26 -24.94 -8.59 -9.56
N VAL A 27 -25.25 -9.35 -8.50
CA VAL A 27 -24.27 -9.78 -7.50
C VAL A 27 -23.10 -10.60 -8.05
N ASP A 28 -23.33 -11.36 -9.12
CA ASP A 28 -22.31 -12.14 -9.82
C ASP A 28 -21.30 -11.22 -10.52
N SER A 29 -21.76 -10.24 -11.28
CA SER A 29 -20.90 -9.25 -11.92
C SER A 29 -20.04 -8.49 -10.89
N ILE A 30 -20.65 -8.03 -9.79
CA ILE A 30 -19.96 -7.19 -8.80
C ILE A 30 -19.01 -8.00 -7.90
N LEU A 31 -19.48 -9.10 -7.29
CA LEU A 31 -18.71 -9.83 -6.28
C LEU A 31 -17.82 -10.94 -6.85
N ILE A 32 -17.98 -11.32 -8.12
CA ILE A 32 -17.14 -12.32 -8.78
C ILE A 32 -16.24 -11.64 -9.81
N ASP A 33 -16.83 -10.96 -10.80
CA ASP A 33 -16.06 -10.49 -11.94
C ASP A 33 -15.26 -9.23 -11.62
N GLU A 34 -15.92 -8.19 -11.11
CA GLU A 34 -15.28 -6.92 -10.78
C GLU A 34 -14.37 -7.02 -9.56
N ALA A 35 -14.71 -7.87 -8.59
CA ALA A 35 -13.93 -8.09 -7.37
C ALA A 35 -12.49 -8.60 -7.63
N ARG A 36 -12.20 -9.12 -8.83
CA ARG A 36 -10.83 -9.51 -9.23
C ARG A 36 -9.90 -8.33 -9.46
N THR A 37 -10.45 -7.16 -9.76
CA THR A 37 -9.65 -5.93 -9.94
C THR A 37 -9.69 -5.13 -8.64
N PRO A 38 -8.55 -4.91 -7.97
CA PRO A 38 -8.53 -4.20 -6.70
C PRO A 38 -8.91 -2.72 -6.89
N LEU A 39 -9.74 -2.20 -5.99
CA LEU A 39 -10.05 -0.77 -5.92
C LEU A 39 -8.85 -0.01 -5.33
N ILE A 40 -8.20 0.83 -6.13
CA ILE A 40 -6.99 1.58 -5.76
C ILE A 40 -7.26 3.08 -5.82
N ILE A 41 -6.71 3.85 -4.87
CA ILE A 41 -6.56 5.30 -4.97
C ILE A 41 -5.09 5.57 -5.33
N SER A 42 -4.84 6.00 -6.56
CA SER A 42 -3.52 6.44 -7.00
C SER A 42 -3.35 7.96 -6.80
N GLY A 43 -2.10 8.39 -6.66
CA GLY A 43 -1.72 9.79 -6.60
C GLY A 43 -0.37 9.99 -7.28
N PRO A 44 -0.01 11.24 -7.64
CA PRO A 44 1.29 11.51 -8.22
C PRO A 44 2.40 11.07 -7.27
N ALA A 45 3.42 10.39 -7.80
CA ALA A 45 4.60 10.06 -7.02
C ALA A 45 5.33 11.36 -6.66
N HIS A 46 5.51 11.64 -5.36
CA HIS A 46 6.47 12.64 -4.94
C HIS A 46 7.86 12.11 -5.29
N SER A 47 8.45 12.66 -6.35
CA SER A 47 9.79 12.31 -6.81
C SER A 47 10.82 12.64 -5.74
N VAL A 48 11.41 11.62 -5.12
CA VAL A 48 12.47 11.85 -4.11
C VAL A 48 13.59 10.81 -4.27
N ARG A 49 14.57 11.16 -5.12
CA ARG A 49 15.92 10.58 -5.22
C ARG A 49 16.00 9.08 -5.60
N PRO A 50 17.15 8.60 -6.11
CA PRO A 50 17.32 7.18 -6.44
C PRO A 50 17.49 6.35 -5.15
N ARG A 51 16.39 6.16 -4.40
CA ARG A 51 16.37 5.40 -3.14
C ARG A 51 16.79 3.95 -3.33
N TYR A 52 16.45 3.37 -4.47
CA TYR A 52 16.84 2.00 -4.82
C TYR A 52 18.35 1.87 -5.02
N GLU A 53 18.99 2.80 -5.72
CA GLU A 53 20.45 2.78 -5.94
C GLU A 53 21.22 2.97 -4.63
N LEU A 54 20.76 3.89 -3.77
CA LEU A 54 21.36 4.10 -2.45
C LEU A 54 21.19 2.88 -1.54
N ALA A 55 20.01 2.26 -1.54
CA ALA A 55 19.74 1.06 -0.74
C ALA A 55 20.59 -0.14 -1.22
N ASP A 56 20.73 -0.32 -2.54
CA ASP A 56 21.57 -1.36 -3.14
C ASP A 56 23.05 -1.15 -2.80
N GLY A 57 23.55 0.08 -2.89
CA GLY A 57 24.91 0.43 -2.47
C GLY A 57 25.17 0.13 -0.99
N LEU A 58 24.22 0.48 -0.11
CA LEU A 58 24.32 0.18 1.32
C LEU A 58 24.31 -1.33 1.58
N ALA A 59 23.42 -2.08 0.92
CA ALA A 59 23.33 -3.54 1.10
C ALA A 59 24.65 -4.23 0.74
N ARG A 60 25.26 -3.87 -0.39
CA ARG A 60 26.57 -4.42 -0.80
C ARG A 60 27.66 -4.11 0.22
N HIS A 61 27.71 -2.87 0.71
CA HIS A 61 28.70 -2.48 1.71
C HIS A 61 28.57 -3.30 3.01
N LEU A 62 27.35 -3.58 3.46
CA LEU A 62 27.10 -4.38 4.66
C LEU A 62 27.50 -5.86 4.47
N VAL A 63 27.25 -6.42 3.28
CA VAL A 63 27.65 -7.79 2.94
C VAL A 63 29.18 -7.91 2.88
N ASP A 64 29.87 -6.95 2.26
CA ASP A 64 31.35 -6.95 2.18
C ASP A 64 31.99 -6.84 3.58
N GLY A 65 31.32 -6.15 4.51
CA GLY A 65 31.75 -5.99 5.90
C GLY A 65 31.50 -7.22 6.79
N GLN A 66 30.64 -8.16 6.39
CA GLN A 66 30.42 -9.41 7.10
C GLN A 66 31.53 -10.41 6.77
N ARG A 67 32.60 -10.40 7.57
CA ARG A 67 33.57 -11.51 7.62
C ARG A 67 33.12 -12.53 8.66
N ASP A 68 33.19 -13.80 8.29
CA ASP A 68 32.96 -14.91 9.22
C ASP A 68 33.99 -14.88 10.35
N TRP A 69 33.50 -14.82 11.59
CA TRP A 69 34.32 -14.83 12.81
C TRP A 69 35.20 -16.08 12.94
N THR A 70 34.89 -17.14 12.20
CA THR A 70 35.66 -18.40 12.10
C THR A 70 36.97 -18.30 11.32
N THR A 71 37.36 -17.12 10.83
CA THR A 71 38.62 -16.90 10.08
C THR A 71 39.64 -16.07 10.88
N ALA A 72 39.75 -16.31 12.20
CA ALA A 72 40.76 -15.73 13.09
C ALA A 72 41.63 -16.84 13.72
#